data_AF-A0A352M9U2-F1
#
_entry.id   AF-A0A352M9U2-F1
#
_cell.length_a   1.000
_cell.length_b   1.000
_cell.length_c   1.000
_cell.angle_alpha   90.00
_cell.angle_beta   90.00
_cell.angle_gamma   90.00
#
_symmetry.space_group_name_H-M   'P 1'
#
loop_
_entity.id
_entity.type
_entity.pdbx_description
1 polymer ?
#
loop_
_entity_poly.entity_id
_entity_poly.type
_entity_poly.pdbx_seq_one_letter_code
_entity_poly.pdbx_strand_id
1 'polypeptide(L)'
;MKIQISFILLITVMILSGCNTSPINHKRVAGYNFKSPDARVVLPYILHEISGINFVDSSTLVCIQDEKGILFFYDILRNEI
;
A
#
# COMPACT_ATOMS: atom_id res chain seq x y z
N MET A 1 10.68 -3.72 60.52
CA MET A 1 11.56 -3.57 59.33
C MET A 1 11.10 -4.39 58.12
N LYS A 2 10.75 -5.68 58.26
CA LYS A 2 10.34 -6.55 57.13
C LYS A 2 9.09 -6.06 56.35
N ILE A 3 8.07 -5.54 57.05
CA ILE A 3 6.84 -5.01 56.43
C ILE A 3 7.10 -3.75 55.59
N GLN A 4 8.05 -2.91 56.04
CA GLN A 4 8.44 -1.67 55.36
C GLN A 4 9.25 -1.99 54.08
N ILE A 5 10.14 -2.99 54.15
CA ILE A 5 10.91 -3.48 53.00
C ILE A 5 9.96 -4.08 51.94
N SER A 6 8.93 -4.82 52.36
CA SER A 6 7.91 -5.39 51.46
C SER A 6 7.13 -4.28 50.72
N PHE A 7 6.76 -3.20 51.43
CA PHE A 7 6.08 -2.06 50.84
C PHE A 7 6.95 -1.30 49.82
N ILE A 8 8.23 -1.12 50.12
CA ILE A 8 9.19 -0.48 49.20
C ILE A 8 9.38 -1.32 47.92
N LEU A 9 9.43 -2.65 48.06
CA LEU A 9 9.54 -3.57 46.93
C LEU A 9 8.30 -3.48 46.02
N LEU A 10 7.10 -3.41 46.61
CA LEU A 10 5.84 -3.32 45.88
C LEU A 10 5.73 -2.01 45.07
N ILE A 11 6.14 -0.88 45.67
CA ILE A 11 6.15 0.43 45.00
C ILE A 11 7.16 0.45 43.85
N THR A 12 8.31 -0.20 44.02
CA THR A 12 9.36 -0.27 42.98
C THR A 12 8.88 -1.06 41.75
N VAL A 13 8.16 -2.17 41.95
CA VAL A 13 7.57 -2.97 40.87
C VAL A 13 6.51 -2.18 40.08
N MET A 14 5.70 -1.39 40.78
CA MET A 14 4.69 -0.53 40.15
C MET A 14 5.31 0.56 39.26
N ILE A 15 6.44 1.15 39.67
CA ILE A 15 7.11 2.20 38.88
C ILE A 15 7.79 1.61 37.63
N LEU A 16 8.32 0.39 37.72
CA LEU A 16 9.03 -0.26 36.61
C LEU A 16 8.11 -0.87 35.54
N SER A 17 6.80 -0.94 35.78
CA SER A 17 5.83 -1.56 34.87
C SER A 17 5.24 -0.58 33.84
N GLY A 18 5.72 0.66 33.77
CA GLY A 18 5.26 1.66 32.82
C GLY A 18 5.80 1.42 31.40
N CYS A 19 4.94 0.93 30.49
CA CYS A 19 5.24 0.95 29.05
C CYS A 19 4.96 2.34 28.47
N ASN A 20 5.99 3.04 28.02
CA ASN A 20 5.83 4.22 27.16
C ASN A 20 5.52 3.76 25.73
N THR A 21 4.27 3.87 25.30
CA THR A 21 3.95 3.78 23.86
C THR A 21 4.48 5.04 23.19
N SER A 22 5.57 4.92 22.43
CA SER A 22 5.99 6.00 21.55
C SER A 22 4.81 6.33 20.62
N PRO A 23 4.46 7.61 20.42
CA PRO A 23 3.50 7.97 19.39
C PRO A 23 4.12 7.53 18.07
N ILE A 24 3.63 6.41 17.55
CA ILE A 24 3.99 5.96 16.21
C ILE A 24 3.48 7.07 15.31
N ASN A 25 4.40 7.91 14.83
CA ASN A 25 4.15 8.78 13.69
C ASN A 25 3.91 7.82 12.52
N HIS A 26 2.67 7.34 12.40
CA HIS A 26 2.18 6.77 11.17
C HIS A 26 2.30 7.91 10.16
N LYS A 27 3.43 7.96 9.44
CA LYS A 27 3.43 8.54 8.10
C LYS A 27 2.27 7.82 7.43
N ARG A 28 1.13 8.50 7.35
CA ARG A 28 0.02 8.02 6.54
C ARG A 28 0.67 7.78 5.20
N VAL A 29 0.74 6.53 4.76
CA VAL A 29 1.04 6.24 3.37
C VAL A 29 -0.06 6.97 2.63
N ALA A 30 0.28 8.14 2.10
CA ALA A 30 -0.69 8.95 1.38
C ALA A 30 -1.18 8.07 0.23
N GLY A 31 -2.50 7.94 0.10
CA GLY A 31 -3.07 7.23 -1.03
C GLY A 31 -2.64 7.84 -2.36
N TYR A 32 -3.08 7.24 -3.47
CA TYR A 32 -2.73 7.74 -4.79
C TYR A 32 -3.26 9.16 -5.03
N ASN A 33 -2.42 10.05 -5.57
CA ASN A 33 -2.81 11.43 -5.89
C ASN A 33 -3.45 11.50 -7.29
N PHE A 34 -4.78 11.40 -7.35
CA PHE A 34 -5.53 11.53 -8.59
C PHE A 34 -5.39 12.90 -9.29
N LYS A 35 -4.88 13.94 -8.61
CA LYS A 35 -4.66 15.27 -9.22
C LYS A 35 -3.36 15.38 -9.98
N SER A 36 -2.38 14.53 -9.67
CA SER A 36 -1.03 14.58 -10.25
C SER A 36 -0.52 13.17 -10.52
N PRO A 37 -1.05 12.48 -11.54
CA PRO A 37 -0.59 11.15 -11.92
C PRO A 37 0.86 11.21 -12.44
N ASP A 38 1.65 10.19 -12.14
CA ASP A 38 3.04 10.08 -12.61
C ASP A 38 3.13 9.89 -14.14
N ALA A 39 2.12 9.27 -14.74
CA ALA A 39 2.05 9.01 -16.17
C ALA A 39 0.61 9.04 -16.70
N ARG A 40 0.48 9.32 -18.00
CA ARG A 40 -0.77 9.16 -18.77
C ARG A 40 -0.42 8.40 -20.04
N VAL A 41 -1.13 7.31 -20.27
CA VAL A 41 -0.92 6.42 -21.41
C VAL A 41 -2.19 6.46 -22.26
N VAL A 42 -2.03 6.66 -23.56
CA VAL A 42 -3.14 6.56 -24.52
C VAL A 42 -3.08 5.17 -25.13
N LEU A 43 -4.08 4.36 -24.81
CA LEU A 43 -4.16 3.01 -25.33
C LEU A 43 -4.57 3.02 -26.82
N PRO A 44 -4.11 2.05 -27.62
CA PRO A 44 -4.48 1.93 -29.02
C PRO A 44 -5.99 1.68 -29.17
N TYR A 45 -6.54 2.04 -30.33
CA TYR A 45 -7.99 2.01 -30.59
C TYR A 45 -8.66 0.67 -30.28
N ILE A 46 -7.96 -0.45 -30.49
CA ILE A 46 -8.49 -1.79 -30.20
C ILE A 46 -8.74 -2.04 -28.70
N LEU A 47 -8.17 -1.22 -27.83
CA LEU A 47 -8.33 -1.22 -26.38
C LEU A 47 -9.08 0.03 -25.88
N HIS A 48 -9.87 0.69 -26.72
CA HIS A 48 -10.65 1.85 -26.31
C HIS A 48 -11.72 1.48 -25.26
N GLU A 49 -12.20 0.24 -25.27
CA GLU A 49 -13.15 -0.30 -24.30
C GLU A 49 -12.55 -1.54 -23.59
N ILE A 50 -12.38 -1.42 -22.27
CA ILE A 50 -11.68 -2.39 -21.42
C ILE A 50 -12.60 -2.79 -20.28
N SER A 51 -12.87 -4.09 -20.15
CA SER A 51 -13.66 -4.67 -19.05
C SER A 51 -12.80 -5.11 -17.87
N GLY A 52 -11.48 -5.27 -18.07
CA GLY A 52 -10.53 -5.60 -17.00
C GLY A 52 -9.09 -5.28 -17.35
N ILE A 53 -8.29 -4.94 -16.32
CA ILE A 53 -6.86 -4.63 -16.46
C ILE A 53 -6.08 -5.17 -15.26
N ASN A 54 -4.87 -5.68 -15.48
CA ASN A 54 -3.97 -6.11 -14.41
C ASN A 54 -2.50 -5.94 -14.84
N PHE A 55 -1.58 -5.85 -13.88
CA PHE A 55 -0.15 -5.93 -14.14
C PHE A 55 0.28 -7.40 -14.18
N VAL A 56 1.02 -7.78 -15.22
CA VAL A 56 1.67 -9.09 -15.32
C VAL A 56 3.09 -9.03 -14.76
N ASP A 57 3.77 -7.89 -14.96
CA ASP A 57 5.08 -7.57 -14.42
C ASP A 57 5.23 -6.04 -14.22
N SER A 58 6.45 -5.53 -14.02
CA SER A 58 6.71 -4.10 -13.79
C SER A 58 6.40 -3.16 -14.96
N SER A 59 6.27 -3.69 -16.18
CA SER A 59 6.09 -2.92 -17.42
C SER A 59 4.96 -3.44 -18.31
N THR A 60 4.42 -4.62 -18.03
CA THR A 60 3.41 -5.25 -18.88
C THR A 60 2.05 -5.24 -18.19
N LEU A 61 1.08 -4.61 -18.85
CA LEU A 61 -0.34 -4.71 -18.51
C LEU A 61 -1.00 -5.82 -19.32
N VAL A 62 -1.88 -6.59 -18.71
CA VAL A 62 -2.86 -7.41 -19.43
C VAL A 62 -4.21 -6.70 -19.39
N CYS A 63 -4.79 -6.49 -20.58
CA CYS A 63 -6.06 -5.82 -20.78
C CYS A 63 -7.07 -6.79 -21.41
N ILE A 64 -8.28 -6.85 -20.86
CA ILE A 64 -9.41 -7.61 -21.43
C ILE A 64 -10.28 -6.61 -22.19
N GLN A 65 -10.40 -6.82 -23.50
CA GLN A 65 -11.28 -6.03 -24.37
C GLN A 65 -12.75 -6.41 -24.12
N ASP A 66 -13.65 -5.43 -24.08
CA ASP A 66 -15.04 -5.63 -23.63
C ASP A 66 -15.84 -6.57 -24.56
N GLU A 67 -15.94 -6.26 -25.86
CA GLU A 67 -16.91 -6.90 -26.76
C GLU A 67 -16.53 -8.32 -27.21
N LYS A 68 -15.24 -8.64 -27.24
CA LYS A 68 -14.69 -9.91 -27.74
C LYS A 68 -13.92 -10.68 -26.66
N GLY A 69 -13.67 -10.08 -25.50
CA GLY A 69 -12.92 -10.72 -24.41
C GLY A 69 -11.47 -11.06 -24.77
N ILE A 70 -10.88 -10.36 -25.75
CA ILE A 70 -9.51 -10.62 -26.19
C ILE A 70 -8.52 -10.07 -25.15
N LEU A 71 -7.52 -10.88 -24.82
CA LEU A 71 -6.40 -10.48 -23.97
C LEU A 71 -5.33 -9.79 -24.80
N PHE A 72 -4.97 -8.58 -24.41
CA PHE A 72 -3.84 -7.85 -24.96
C PHE A 72 -2.79 -7.66 -23.87
N PHE A 73 -1.54 -7.96 -24.19
CA PHE A 73 -0.40 -7.59 -23.37
C PHE A 73 0.08 -6.24 -23.88
N TYR A 74 0.30 -5.29 -22.99
CA TYR A 74 0.63 -3.92 -23.35
C TYR A 74 1.84 -3.47 -22.54
N ASP A 75 2.92 -3.12 -23.22
CA ASP A 75 4.15 -2.60 -22.63
C ASP A 75 4.02 -1.09 -22.39
N ILE A 76 3.94 -0.67 -21.14
CA ILE A 76 3.78 0.75 -20.77
C ILE A 76 5.04 1.60 -20.99
N LEU A 77 6.21 0.97 -21.10
CA LEU A 77 7.47 1.68 -21.34
C LEU A 77 7.65 1.96 -22.83
N ARG A 78 7.19 1.03 -23.67
CA ARG A 78 7.28 1.12 -25.13
C ARG A 78 6.01 1.68 -25.78
N ASN A 79 4.90 1.73 -25.05
CA ASN A 79 3.60 2.21 -25.50
C ASN A 79 3.07 1.38 -26.69
N GLU A 80 3.22 0.05 -26.62
CA GLU A 80 2.87 -0.91 -27.68
C GLU A 80 2.19 -2.16 -27.10
N ILE A 81 1.45 -2.87 -27.96
CA ILE A 81 0.90 -4.21 -27.68
C ILE A 81 1.92 -5.25 -28.14
#